data_AF-A0A5A5RRB3-F1
#
_entry.id   AF-A0A5A5RRB3-F1
#
_cell.length_a   1.000
_cell.length_b   1.000
_cell.length_c   1.000
_cell.angle_alpha   90.00
_cell.angle_beta   90.00
_cell.angle_gamma   90.00
#
_symmetry.space_group_name_H-M   'P 1'
#
loop_
_entity.id
_entity.type
_entity.pdbx_description
1 polymer ?
#
loop_
_entity_poly.entity_id
_entity_poly.type
_entity_poly.pdbx_seq_one_letter_code
_entity_poly.pdbx_strand_id
1 'polypeptide(L)'
;MATTSEDVWRLLAELTAAQKETDRQLKEVSQQQKETELLLKEVSQQQKENAQQQKETDKQLKELGQQIGGLGAKFGSFTEGLALPSMETILRQRFGMEVISPSVRVSKEGQHLEIDVLAYTNGELNTA
;
A
#
# COMPACT_ATOMS: atom_id res chain seq x y z
N MET A 1 27.55 -70.78 27.14
CA MET A 1 26.73 -71.45 26.11
C MET A 1 27.34 -71.10 24.77
N ALA A 2 27.67 -72.09 23.93
CA ALA A 2 28.23 -71.82 22.61
C ALA A 2 27.10 -71.41 21.66
N THR A 3 27.25 -70.29 20.97
CA THR A 3 26.33 -69.88 19.91
C THR A 3 26.32 -70.95 18.84
N THR A 4 25.16 -71.52 18.56
CA THR A 4 25.05 -72.58 17.56
C THR A 4 25.07 -71.97 16.16
N SER A 5 25.42 -72.77 15.15
CA SER A 5 25.32 -72.34 13.75
C SER A 5 23.91 -71.87 13.38
N GLU A 6 22.88 -72.42 14.03
CA GLU A 6 21.48 -72.04 13.85
C GLU A 6 21.18 -70.62 14.36
N ASP A 7 21.76 -70.22 15.51
CA ASP A 7 21.65 -68.86 16.02
C ASP A 7 22.28 -67.83 15.09
N VAL A 8 23.40 -68.17 14.43
CA VAL A 8 24.05 -67.30 13.44
C VAL A 8 23.18 -67.12 12.20
N TRP A 9 22.56 -68.20 11.69
CA TRP A 9 21.65 -68.10 10.56
C TRP A 9 20.39 -67.29 10.88
N ARG A 10 19.85 -67.41 12.10
CA ARG A 10 18.73 -66.60 12.56
C ARG A 10 19.09 -65.11 12.57
N LEU A 11 20.23 -64.74 13.17
CA LEU A 11 20.71 -63.36 13.20
C LEU A 11 20.96 -62.79 11.80
N LEU A 12 21.49 -63.60 10.87
CA LEU A 12 21.71 -63.18 9.50
C LEU A 12 20.38 -62.93 8.75
N ALA A 13 19.37 -63.77 9.00
CA ALA A 13 18.03 -63.58 8.44
C ALA A 13 17.36 -62.29 8.99
N GLU A 14 17.47 -62.05 10.30
CA GLU A 14 16.99 -60.82 10.94
C GLU A 14 17.71 -59.58 10.39
N LEU A 15 19.03 -59.63 10.23
CA LEU A 15 19.82 -58.54 9.63
C LEU A 15 19.40 -58.26 8.19
N THR A 16 19.19 -59.30 7.39
CA THR A 16 18.73 -59.16 5.99
C THR A 16 17.33 -58.54 5.93
N ALA A 17 16.44 -58.94 6.85
CA ALA A 17 15.10 -58.37 6.95
C ALA A 17 15.14 -56.88 7.36
N ALA A 18 15.97 -56.54 8.37
CA ALA A 18 16.17 -55.17 8.82
C ALA A 18 16.78 -54.28 7.71
N GLN A 19 17.71 -54.81 6.92
CA GLN A 19 18.29 -54.09 5.78
C GLN A 19 17.23 -53.83 4.70
N LYS A 20 16.39 -54.82 4.37
CA LYS A 20 15.31 -54.66 3.39
C LYS A 20 14.26 -53.65 3.84
N GLU A 21 13.93 -53.61 5.13
CA GLU A 21 13.02 -52.60 5.68
C GLU A 21 13.65 -51.19 5.65
N THR A 22 14.95 -51.08 5.95
CA THR A 22 15.69 -49.83 5.84
C THR A 22 15.68 -49.30 4.40
N ASP A 23 15.91 -50.17 3.40
CA ASP A 23 15.85 -49.80 1.98
C ASP A 23 14.45 -49.32 1.57
N ARG A 24 13.39 -49.92 2.15
CA ARG A 24 12.01 -49.50 1.92
C ARG A 24 11.76 -48.10 2.48
N GLN A 25 12.17 -47.84 3.72
CA GLN A 25 12.03 -46.54 4.36
C GLN A 25 12.83 -45.45 3.64
N LEU A 26 14.05 -45.74 3.18
CA LEU A 26 14.86 -44.80 2.40
C LEU A 26 14.17 -44.42 1.08
N LYS A 27 13.53 -45.37 0.40
CA LYS A 27 12.76 -45.08 -0.83
C LYS A 27 11.55 -44.19 -0.55
N GLU A 28 10.84 -44.45 0.54
CA GLU A 28 9.68 -43.64 0.96
C GLU A 28 10.11 -42.21 1.31
N VAL A 29 11.17 -42.04 2.09
CA VAL A 29 11.74 -40.73 2.41
C VAL A 29 12.18 -39.99 1.14
N SER A 30 12.82 -40.68 0.20
CA SER A 30 13.23 -40.08 -1.07
C SER A 30 12.03 -39.62 -1.91
N GLN A 31 10.91 -40.35 -1.88
CA GLN A 31 9.67 -39.94 -2.55
C GLN A 31 9.06 -38.71 -1.87
N GLN A 32 8.94 -38.72 -0.54
CA GLN A 32 8.42 -37.57 0.23
C GLN A 32 9.26 -36.31 0.02
N GLN A 33 10.58 -36.44 -0.09
CA GLN A 33 11.47 -35.31 -0.39
C GLN A 33 11.17 -34.72 -1.77
N LYS A 34 10.98 -35.55 -2.80
CA LYS A 34 10.61 -35.08 -4.15
C LYS A 34 9.26 -34.36 -4.16
N GLU A 35 8.27 -34.89 -3.45
CA GLU A 35 6.96 -34.24 -3.32
C GLU A 35 7.09 -32.88 -2.61
N THR A 36 7.90 -32.82 -1.55
CA THR A 36 8.18 -31.58 -0.81
C THR A 36 8.86 -30.54 -1.71
N GLU A 37 9.83 -30.94 -2.53
CA GLU A 37 10.51 -30.05 -3.48
C GLU A 37 9.53 -29.47 -4.51
N LEU A 38 8.58 -30.28 -5.02
CA LEU A 38 7.55 -29.83 -5.95
C LEU A 38 6.61 -28.81 -5.29
N LEU A 39 6.14 -29.10 -4.07
CA LEU A 39 5.29 -28.18 -3.31
C LEU A 39 6.01 -26.86 -3.00
N LEU A 40 7.29 -26.92 -2.62
CA LEU A 40 8.10 -25.72 -2.38
C LEU A 40 8.24 -24.86 -3.65
N LYS A 41 8.40 -25.50 -4.81
CA LYS A 41 8.47 -24.80 -6.10
C LYS A 41 7.14 -24.12 -6.44
N GLU A 42 6.01 -24.80 -6.21
CA GLU A 42 4.67 -24.24 -6.41
C GLU A 42 4.41 -23.05 -5.48
N VAL A 43 4.71 -23.19 -4.18
CA VAL A 43 4.59 -22.10 -3.19
C VAL A 43 5.47 -20.91 -3.59
N SER A 44 6.69 -21.14 -4.04
CA SER A 44 7.59 -20.07 -4.49
C SER A 44 7.02 -19.33 -5.71
N GLN A 45 6.39 -20.05 -6.63
CA GLN A 45 5.73 -19.44 -7.80
C GLN A 45 4.51 -18.61 -7.38
N GLN A 46 3.64 -19.16 -6.53
CA GLN A 46 2.48 -18.44 -6.01
C GLN A 46 2.88 -17.18 -5.24
N GLN A 47 3.95 -17.24 -4.45
CA GLN A 47 4.48 -16.06 -3.74
C GLN A 47 4.96 -14.97 -4.71
N LYS A 48 5.60 -15.33 -5.83
CA LYS A 48 6.01 -14.36 -6.86
C LYS A 48 4.81 -13.69 -7.52
N GLU A 49 3.78 -14.46 -7.85
CA GLU A 49 2.54 -13.95 -8.44
C GLU A 49 1.81 -13.01 -7.48
N ASN A 50 1.68 -13.40 -6.21
CA ASN A 50 1.08 -12.55 -5.18
C ASN A 50 1.87 -11.25 -5.00
N ALA A 51 3.21 -11.30 -5.01
CA ALA A 51 4.04 -10.11 -4.92
C ALA A 51 3.87 -9.17 -6.13
N GLN A 52 3.63 -9.72 -7.34
CA GLN A 52 3.32 -8.91 -8.52
C GLN A 52 1.94 -8.27 -8.41
N GLN A 53 0.92 -9.02 -7.98
CA GLN A 53 -0.43 -8.49 -7.78
C GLN A 53 -0.45 -7.37 -6.74
N GLN A 54 0.25 -7.54 -5.61
CA GLN A 54 0.37 -6.49 -4.59
C GLN A 54 0.96 -5.19 -5.16
N LYS A 55 2.05 -5.29 -5.96
CA LYS A 55 2.64 -4.10 -6.61
C LYS A 55 1.67 -3.40 -7.56
N GLU A 56 0.80 -4.14 -8.24
CA GLU A 56 -0.20 -3.56 -9.13
C GLU A 56 -1.31 -2.88 -8.33
N THR A 57 -1.79 -3.52 -7.25
CA THR A 57 -2.74 -2.90 -6.31
C THR A 57 -2.18 -1.61 -5.70
N ASP A 58 -0.91 -1.58 -5.31
CA ASP A 58 -0.26 -0.38 -4.76
C ASP A 58 -0.25 0.79 -5.75
N LYS A 59 -0.01 0.51 -7.05
CA LYS A 59 -0.09 1.53 -8.09
C LYS A 59 -1.51 2.07 -8.25
N GLN A 60 -2.49 1.18 -8.33
CA GLN A 60 -3.90 1.56 -8.46
C GLN A 60 -4.37 2.39 -7.27
N LEU A 61 -3.96 2.04 -6.04
CA LEU A 61 -4.26 2.81 -4.84
C LEU A 61 -3.61 4.21 -4.88
N LYS A 62 -2.38 4.31 -5.37
CA LYS A 62 -1.70 5.60 -5.53
C LYS A 62 -2.41 6.49 -6.55
N GLU A 63 -2.80 5.94 -7.69
CA GLU A 63 -3.55 6.66 -8.73
C GLU A 63 -4.92 7.10 -8.21
N LEU A 64 -5.64 6.23 -7.52
CA LEU A 64 -6.91 6.56 -6.88
C LEU A 64 -6.74 7.69 -5.85
N GLY A 65 -5.70 7.63 -5.02
CA GLY A 65 -5.38 8.69 -4.07
C GLY A 65 -5.13 10.05 -4.75
N GLN A 66 -4.44 10.06 -5.89
CA GLN A 66 -4.24 11.27 -6.69
C GLN A 66 -5.56 11.80 -7.28
N GLN A 67 -6.42 10.92 -7.79
CA GLN A 67 -7.73 11.32 -8.31
C GLN A 67 -8.62 11.90 -7.22
N ILE A 68 -8.68 11.27 -6.04
CA ILE A 68 -9.45 11.77 -4.89
C ILE A 68 -8.91 13.12 -4.42
N GLY A 69 -7.58 13.27 -4.30
CA GLY A 69 -6.96 14.56 -3.97
C GLY A 69 -7.29 15.65 -5.00
N GLY A 70 -7.24 15.29 -6.30
CA GLY A 70 -7.62 16.19 -7.39
C GLY A 70 -9.10 16.59 -7.36
N LEU A 71 -9.99 15.68 -6.97
CA LEU A 71 -11.40 15.99 -6.74
C LEU A 71 -11.57 16.95 -5.57
N GLY A 72 -10.91 16.71 -4.43
CA GLY A 72 -10.95 17.60 -3.27
C GLY A 72 -10.54 19.03 -3.61
N ALA A 73 -9.43 19.20 -4.37
CA ALA A 73 -8.99 20.50 -4.84
C ALA A 73 -10.02 21.19 -5.76
N LYS A 74 -10.64 20.44 -6.67
CA LYS A 74 -11.71 20.96 -7.55
C LYS A 74 -12.94 21.39 -6.75
N PHE A 75 -13.37 20.60 -5.77
CA PHE A 75 -14.48 20.95 -4.89
C PHE A 75 -14.21 22.24 -4.11
N GLY A 76 -13.01 22.40 -3.53
CA GLY A 76 -12.61 23.66 -2.87
C GLY A 76 -12.73 24.87 -3.79
N SER A 77 -12.07 24.81 -4.96
CA SER A 77 -12.12 25.90 -5.95
C SER A 77 -13.54 26.19 -6.47
N PHE A 78 -14.38 25.16 -6.57
CA PHE A 78 -15.78 25.32 -6.99
C PHE A 78 -16.61 26.03 -5.91
N THR A 79 -16.47 25.63 -4.65
CA THR A 79 -17.18 26.28 -3.53
C THR A 79 -16.75 27.73 -3.36
N GLU A 80 -15.45 28.03 -3.49
CA GLU A 80 -14.94 29.41 -3.51
C GLU A 80 -15.53 30.22 -4.67
N GLY A 81 -15.54 29.65 -5.88
CA GLY A 81 -16.14 30.28 -7.06
C GLY A 81 -17.63 30.57 -6.91
N LEU A 82 -18.38 29.72 -6.19
CA LEU A 82 -19.79 29.97 -5.87
C LEU A 82 -19.98 31.03 -4.78
N ALA A 83 -19.07 31.11 -3.80
CA ALA A 83 -19.15 32.07 -2.70
C ALA A 83 -18.72 33.49 -3.10
N LEU A 84 -17.79 33.61 -4.04
CA LEU A 84 -17.18 34.89 -4.43
C LEU A 84 -18.20 35.96 -4.86
N PRO A 85 -19.22 35.70 -5.71
CA PRO A 85 -20.17 36.74 -6.11
C PRO A 85 -20.97 37.32 -4.94
N SER A 86 -21.40 36.46 -4.01
CA SER A 86 -22.12 36.89 -2.80
C SER A 86 -21.20 37.68 -1.88
N MET A 87 -19.95 37.25 -1.72
CA MET A 87 -18.95 37.94 -0.92
C MET A 87 -18.59 39.31 -1.50
N GLU A 88 -18.39 39.43 -2.82
CA GLU A 88 -18.16 40.70 -3.51
C GLU A 88 -19.32 41.68 -3.29
N THR A 89 -20.56 41.18 -3.38
CA THR A 89 -21.76 41.98 -3.13
C THR A 89 -21.75 42.56 -1.72
N ILE A 90 -21.46 41.73 -0.71
CA ILE A 90 -21.39 42.14 0.70
C ILE A 90 -20.25 43.15 0.92
N LEU A 91 -19.06 42.88 0.41
CA LEU A 91 -17.87 43.74 0.57
C LEU A 91 -18.08 45.13 -0.04
N ARG A 92 -18.71 45.22 -1.22
CA ARG A 92 -19.02 46.52 -1.84
C ARG A 92 -20.16 47.24 -1.13
N GLN A 93 -21.31 46.58 -0.98
CA GLN A 93 -22.55 47.26 -0.59
C GLN A 93 -22.64 47.52 0.91
N ARG A 94 -22.12 46.60 1.74
CA ARG A 94 -22.22 46.70 3.19
C ARG A 94 -20.98 47.29 3.84
N PHE A 95 -19.81 46.97 3.29
CA PHE A 95 -18.52 47.38 3.87
C PHE A 95 -17.83 48.51 3.08
N GLY A 96 -18.38 48.95 1.95
CA GLY A 96 -17.82 50.07 1.19
C GLY A 96 -16.43 49.81 0.62
N MET A 97 -16.06 48.55 0.39
CA MET A 97 -14.76 48.19 -0.18
C MET A 97 -14.69 48.58 -1.66
N GLU A 98 -13.62 49.27 -2.05
CA GLU A 98 -13.43 49.77 -3.42
C GLU A 98 -12.64 48.78 -4.28
N VAL A 99 -11.60 48.19 -3.69
CA VAL A 99 -10.76 47.18 -4.33
C VAL A 99 -11.05 45.84 -3.69
N ILE A 100 -11.36 44.85 -4.52
CA ILE A 100 -11.53 43.45 -4.12
C ILE A 100 -10.65 42.60 -5.02
N SER A 101 -9.77 41.80 -4.41
CA SER A 101 -8.79 40.95 -5.08
C SER A 101 -8.94 39.53 -4.54
N PRO A 102 -9.55 38.61 -5.30
CA PRO A 102 -9.59 37.20 -4.93
C PRO A 102 -8.25 36.51 -5.18
N SER A 103 -8.00 35.41 -4.45
CA SER A 103 -6.86 34.50 -4.64
C SER A 103 -5.50 35.20 -4.57
N VAL A 104 -5.29 36.01 -3.53
CA VAL A 104 -4.00 36.69 -3.32
C VAL A 104 -3.01 35.72 -2.70
N ARG A 105 -1.89 35.49 -3.39
CA ARG A 105 -0.81 34.60 -2.95
C ARG A 105 0.46 35.41 -2.70
N VAL A 106 1.01 35.28 -1.50
CA VAL A 106 2.23 35.95 -1.08
C VAL A 106 3.30 34.90 -0.79
N SER A 107 4.50 35.09 -1.34
CA SER A 107 5.64 34.22 -1.09
C SER A 107 6.86 35.06 -0.71
N LYS A 108 7.43 34.82 0.47
CA LYS A 108 8.62 35.55 0.96
C LYS A 108 9.47 34.62 1.83
N GLU A 109 10.77 34.55 1.56
CA GLU A 109 11.74 33.79 2.37
C GLU A 109 11.32 32.32 2.63
N GLY A 110 10.70 31.68 1.62
CA GLY A 110 10.22 30.29 1.73
C GLY A 110 8.91 30.12 2.50
N GLN A 111 8.30 31.20 2.98
CA GLN A 111 6.96 31.20 3.58
C GLN A 111 5.92 31.56 2.51
N HIS A 112 4.82 30.81 2.49
CA HIS A 112 3.70 30.99 1.58
C HIS A 112 2.44 31.33 2.38
N LEU A 113 1.75 32.40 1.99
CA LEU A 113 0.45 32.79 2.52
C LEU A 113 -0.53 32.90 1.35
N GLU A 114 -1.69 32.28 1.50
CA GLU A 114 -2.82 32.42 0.60
C GLU A 114 -3.94 33.16 1.33
N ILE A 115 -4.51 34.15 0.65
CA ILE A 115 -5.64 34.94 1.12
C ILE A 115 -6.75 34.75 0.08
N ASP A 116 -7.85 34.13 0.51
CA ASP A 116 -8.99 33.82 -0.37
C ASP A 116 -9.55 35.09 -1.03
N VAL A 117 -9.72 36.16 -0.26
CA VAL A 117 -10.07 37.50 -0.74
C VAL A 117 -9.41 38.59 0.09
N LEU A 118 -8.72 39.52 -0.58
CA LEU A 118 -8.23 40.78 -0.02
C LEU A 118 -9.13 41.92 -0.50
N ALA A 119 -9.70 42.68 0.43
CA ALA A 119 -10.49 43.85 0.12
C ALA A 119 -10.03 45.07 0.90
N TYR A 120 -9.95 46.23 0.25
CA TYR A 120 -9.52 47.49 0.87
C TYR A 120 -10.13 48.70 0.15
N THR A 121 -10.09 49.84 0.83
CA THR A 121 -10.46 51.17 0.31
C THR A 121 -9.34 52.16 0.63
N ASN A 122 -9.11 53.14 -0.26
CA ASN A 122 -8.03 54.13 -0.12
C ASN A 122 -8.55 55.50 0.39
N GLY A 123 -9.64 55.51 1.17
CA GLY A 123 -10.23 56.71 1.79
C GLY A 123 -9.90 56.92 3.28
N GLU A 124 -10.35 58.05 3.87
CA GLU A 124 -9.90 58.53 5.19
C GLU A 124 -10.20 57.61 6.38
N LEU A 125 -11.39 57.02 6.54
CA LEU A 125 -11.63 55.86 7.42
C LEU A 125 -13.11 55.43 7.43
N ASN A 126 -13.29 54.13 7.23
CA ASN A 126 -14.19 53.18 7.89
C ASN A 126 -15.27 53.76 8.84
N THR A 127 -16.49 53.96 8.33
CA THR A 127 -17.71 54.11 9.16
C THR A 127 -18.34 52.73 9.37
N ALA A 128 -17.74 51.93 10.26
CA ALA A 128 -18.41 50.80 10.91
C ALA A 128 -18.90 51.24 12.29
#